data_AF-A0A453N393-F1
#
_entry.id   AF-A0A453N393-F1
#
_cell.length_a   1.000
_cell.length_b   1.000
_cell.length_c   1.000
_cell.angle_alpha   90.00
_cell.angle_beta   90.00
_cell.angle_gamma   90.00
#
_symmetry.space_group_name_H-M   'P 1'
#
loop_
_entity.id
_entity.type
_entity.pdbx_description
1 polymer ?
#
loop_
_entity_poly.entity_id
_entity_poly.type
_entity_poly.pdbx_seq_one_letter_code
_entity_poly.pdbx_strand_id
1 'polypeptide(L)' 'VRVKSAFFHRTKFIIGNGTSTRFWEDTWLGEMPLAIQYPSLYNIVQRRDAYVATILQSNPLNIQFRRTLAGNR' A
#
# COMPACT_ATOMS: atom_id res chain seq x y z
N VAL A 1 13.54 16.71 -9.31
CA VAL A 1 13.79 16.70 -7.85
C VAL A 1 14.39 15.36 -7.44
N ARG A 2 15.73 15.26 -7.33
CA ARG A 2 16.46 14.00 -7.00
C ARG A 2 16.55 13.70 -5.50
N VAL A 3 16.05 14.62 -4.66
CA VAL A 3 16.15 14.56 -3.18
C VAL A 3 15.24 13.48 -2.60
N LYS A 4 14.01 13.32 -3.10
CA LYS A 4 13.05 12.32 -2.59
C LYS A 4 13.60 10.89 -2.72
N SER A 5 14.11 10.52 -3.89
CA SER A 5 14.64 9.17 -4.13
C SER A 5 15.86 8.86 -3.24
N ALA A 6 16.79 9.81 -3.09
CA ALA A 6 17.94 9.63 -2.20
C ALA A 6 17.55 9.48 -0.71
N PHE A 7 16.46 10.15 -0.29
CA PHE A 7 15.90 10.00 1.05
C PHE A 7 15.30 8.60 1.26
N PHE A 8 14.48 8.10 0.33
CA PHE A 8 13.85 6.79 0.49
C PHE A 8 14.85 5.61 0.44
N HIS A 9 15.96 5.72 -0.31
CA HIS A 9 16.97 4.64 -0.41
C HIS A 9 17.84 4.47 0.84
N ARG A 10 17.90 5.47 1.73
CA ARG A 10 18.81 5.45 2.90
C ARG A 10 18.10 5.54 4.24
N THR A 11 16.78 5.66 4.26
CA THR A 11 16.01 5.81 5.50
C THR A 11 15.00 4.67 5.60
N LYS A 12 15.15 3.84 6.64
CA LYS A 12 14.18 2.80 6.96
C LYS A 12 12.95 3.46 7.58
N PHE A 13 11.85 3.56 6.83
CA PHE A 13 10.60 4.06 7.38
C PHE A 13 10.01 3.00 8.31
N ILE A 14 10.07 3.26 9.62
CA ILE A 14 9.26 2.54 10.59
C ILE A 14 7.90 3.22 10.55
N ILE A 15 6.92 2.55 9.93
CA ILE A 15 5.52 2.95 10.09
C ILE A 15 5.22 2.78 11.56
N GLY A 16 4.81 3.87 12.22
CA GLY A 16 4.32 3.80 13.59
C GLY A 16 3.01 3.02 13.63
N ASN A 17 1.94 3.69 14.04
CA ASN A 17 0.61 3.08 14.11
C ASN A 17 -0.10 2.94 12.75
N GLY A 18 0.44 3.51 11.65
CA GLY A 18 -0.13 3.42 10.31
C GLY A 18 -1.47 4.15 10.13
N THR A 19 -1.89 5.01 11.07
CA THR A 19 -3.19 5.71 11.02
C THR A 19 -3.24 6.87 10.03
N SER A 20 -2.06 7.37 9.63
CA SER A 20 -1.91 8.48 8.68
C SER A 20 -1.19 8.06 7.39
N THR A 21 -1.01 6.77 7.18
CA THR A 21 -0.28 6.21 6.03
C THR A 21 -1.26 5.44 5.15
N ARG A 22 -1.42 5.87 3.90
CA ARG A 22 -2.32 5.21 2.93
C ARG A 22 -1.67 3.93 2.43
N PHE A 23 -2.45 2.86 2.41
CA PHE A 23 -1.93 1.53 2.07
C PHE A 23 -1.46 1.42 0.62
N TRP A 24 -2.13 2.09 -0.32
CA TRP A 24 -1.77 1.98 -1.75
C TRP A 24 -0.83 3.08 -2.22
N GLU A 25 -1.05 4.30 -1.75
CA GLU A 25 -0.44 5.52 -2.29
C GLU A 25 0.90 5.89 -1.64
N ASP A 26 1.10 5.52 -0.37
CA ASP A 26 2.30 5.91 0.36
C ASP A 26 3.33 4.77 0.35
N THR A 27 4.62 5.12 0.31
CA THR A 27 5.72 4.14 0.44
C THR A 27 5.85 3.75 1.90
N TRP A 28 5.18 2.67 2.28
CA TRP A 28 5.25 2.10 3.62
C TRP A 28 5.88 0.70 3.58
N LEU A 29 5.69 -0.04 2.48
CA LEU A 29 6.32 -1.33 2.26
C LEU A 29 7.32 -1.25 1.09
N GLY A 30 8.60 -1.53 1.38
CA GLY A 30 9.67 -1.48 0.38
C GLY A 30 10.04 -0.05 -0.03
N GLU A 31 10.47 0.13 -1.28
CA GLU A 31 11.02 1.40 -1.79
C GLU A 31 10.01 2.23 -2.59
N MET A 32 8.88 1.65 -2.99
CA MET A 32 7.85 2.30 -3.79
C MET A 32 6.44 2.02 -3.24
N PRO A 33 5.44 2.89 -3.51
CA PRO A 33 4.05 2.62 -3.16
C PRO A 33 3.53 1.34 -3.83
N LEU A 34 2.64 0.62 -3.14
CA LEU A 34 2.04 -0.60 -3.67
C LEU A 34 1.23 -0.37 -4.95
N ALA A 35 0.67 0.84 -5.13
CA ALA A 35 -0.02 1.22 -6.36
C ALA A 35 0.88 1.18 -7.60
N ILE A 36 2.17 1.50 -7.44
CA ILE A 36 3.16 1.49 -8.52
C ILE A 36 3.69 0.06 -8.75
N GLN A 37 3.92 -0.68 -7.67
CA GLN A 37 4.42 -2.06 -7.77
C GLN A 37 3.38 -3.02 -8.35
N TYR A 38 2.09 -2.81 -8.03
CA TYR A 38 0.99 -3.70 -8.43
C TYR A 38 -0.17 -2.94 -9.09
N PRO A 39 0.04 -2.32 -10.27
CA PRO A 39 -0.96 -1.46 -10.90
C PRO A 39 -2.26 -2.21 -11.26
N SER A 40 -2.15 -3.47 -11.67
CA SER A 40 -3.31 -4.33 -11.98
C SER A 40 -4.19 -4.61 -10.77
N LEU A 41 -3.58 -4.76 -9.59
CA LEU A 41 -4.29 -4.98 -8.33
C LEU A 41 -4.90 -3.67 -7.83
N TYR A 42 -4.14 -2.58 -7.90
CA TYR A 42 -4.61 -1.25 -7.54
C TYR A 42 -5.82 -0.79 -8.38
N ASN A 43 -5.82 -1.11 -9.68
CA ASN A 43 -6.93 -0.78 -10.58
C ASN A 43 -8.27 -1.37 -10.12
N ILE A 44 -8.24 -2.49 -9.40
CA ILE A 44 -9.45 -3.16 -8.93
C ILE A 44 -9.76 -2.90 -7.46
N VAL A 45 -8.97 -2.10 -6.76
CA VAL A 45 -9.27 -1.69 -5.40
C VAL A 45 -10.43 -0.69 -5.41
N GLN A 46 -11.41 -0.89 -4.53
CA GLN A 46 -12.52 0.05 -4.31
C GLN A 46 -12.09 1.20 -3.39
N ARG A 47 -11.38 0.89 -2.30
CA ARG A 47 -10.97 1.86 -1.27
C ARG A 47 -9.46 2.13 -1.34
N ARG A 48 -9.06 3.04 -2.23
CA ARG A 48 -7.65 3.41 -2.44
C ARG A 48 -7.09 4.28 -1.31
N ASP A 49 -7.93 5.08 -0.68
CA ASP A 49 -7.58 5.99 0.42
C ASP A 49 -7.54 5.31 1.80
N ALA A 50 -7.68 3.98 1.86
CA ALA A 50 -7.66 3.25 3.11
C ALA A 50 -6.25 3.27 3.76
N TYR A 51 -6.22 3.44 5.07
CA TYR A 51 -4.99 3.50 5.85
C TYR A 51 -4.45 2.11 6.18
N VAL A 52 -3.13 2.02 6.36
CA VAL A 52 -2.43 0.80 6.76
C VAL A 52 -3.01 0.23 8.06
N ALA A 53 -3.27 1.08 9.05
CA ALA A 53 -3.88 0.66 10.32
C ALA A 53 -5.21 -0.07 10.14
N THR A 54 -6.08 0.45 9.26
CA THR A 54 -7.41 -0.11 9.02
C THR A 54 -7.35 -1.41 8.23
N ILE A 55 -6.46 -1.51 7.25
CA ILE A 55 -6.36 -2.70 6.40
C ILE A 55 -5.72 -3.87 7.14
N LEU A 56 -4.69 -3.59 7.96
CA LEU A 56 -3.99 -4.61 8.75
C LEU A 56 -4.73 -5.00 10.04
N GLN A 57 -5.87 -4.36 10.36
CA GLN A 57 -6.63 -4.64 11.58
C GLN A 57 -7.30 -6.01 11.57
N SER A 58 -7.51 -6.62 10.40
CA SER A 58 -8.18 -7.92 10.25
C SER A 58 -7.34 -8.92 9.45
N ASN A 59 -7.57 -10.21 9.71
CA ASN A 59 -7.08 -11.30 8.87
C ASN A 59 -8.28 -12.16 8.43
N PRO A 60 -8.64 -12.19 7.13
CA PRO A 60 -7.93 -11.59 5.98
C PRO A 60 -7.97 -10.05 5.99
N LEU A 61 -7.04 -9.44 5.25
CA LEU A 61 -6.89 -7.99 5.11
C LEU A 61 -8.22 -7.34 4.70
N ASN A 62 -8.57 -6.20 5.32
CA ASN A 62 -9.80 -5.46 5.02
C ASN A 62 -9.70 -4.67 3.71
N ILE A 63 -9.49 -5.36 2.59
CA ILE A 63 -9.35 -4.78 1.26
C ILE A 63 -10.57 -5.16 0.42
N GLN A 64 -11.26 -4.14 -0.09
CA GLN A 64 -12.41 -4.31 -0.96
C GLN A 64 -11.98 -4.18 -2.42
N PHE A 65 -12.30 -5.21 -3.22
CA PHE A 65 -12.00 -5.25 -4.65
C PHE A 65 -13.29 -5.18 -5.48
N ARG A 66 -13.21 -4.56 -6.65
CA ARG A 66 -14.30 -4.48 -7.65
C ARG A 66 -14.59 -5.82 -8.32
N ARG A 67 -13.64 -6.74 -8.27
CA ARG A 67 -13.75 -8.12 -8.78
C ARG A 67 -13.10 -9.07 -7.80
N THR A 68 -13.54 -10.32 -7.79
CA THR A 68 -12.91 -11.38 -7.02
C THR A 68 -11.47 -11.58 -7.47
N LEU A 69 -10.57 -11.73 -6.50
CA LEU A 69 -9.21 -12.17 -6.77
C LEU A 69 -9.27 -13.67 -7.10
N ALA A 70 -9.48 -13.99 -8.38
CA ALA A 70 -9.30 -15.35 -8.87
C ALA A 70 -7.79 -15.62 -8.95
N GLY A 71 -7.26 -16.35 -7.98
CA GLY A 71 -5.91 -16.90 -8.12
C GLY A 71 -5.96 -17.99 -9.19
N ASN A 72 -5.15 -17.86 -10.24
CA ASN A 72 -4.83 -19.03 -11.06
C ASN A 72 -4.01 -19.97 -10.16
N ARG A 73 -4.65 -21.07 -9.78
CA ARG A 73 -4.06 -22.16 -8.99
C ARG A 73 -3.03 -22.92 -9.80
#